data_AF-A0A7J9HVN4-F1
#
_entry.id   AF-A0A7J9HVN4-F1
#
_cell.length_a   1.000
_cell.length_b   1.000
_cell.length_c   1.000
_cell.angle_alpha   90.00
_cell.angle_beta   90.00
_cell.angle_gamma   90.00
#
_symmetry.space_group_name_H-M   'P 1'
#
loop_
_entity.id
_entity.type
_entity.pdbx_description
1 polymer ?
#
loop_
_entity_poly.entity_id
_entity_poly.type
_entity_poly.pdbx_seq_one_letter_code
_entity_poly.pdbx_strand_id
1 'polypeptide(L)'
;MKWTMLRLQLNEHGSLVGFNEDEEYEDECRRQRKFLKNESKRVVVRCIASPNYPWRILASYNPIAKYLQVKTFQEKHHCLGSFENKMMIATMIAQHFEAIINDHFKMKLRKIQRRCASEMHVN
;
A
#
# COMPACT_ATOMS: atom_id res chain seq x y z
N MET A 1 9.75 4.67 -21.13
CA MET A 1 9.35 5.42 -19.91
C MET A 1 8.37 4.55 -19.15
N LYS A 2 8.80 3.91 -18.07
CA LYS A 2 7.95 3.06 -17.23
C LYS A 2 7.35 3.96 -16.15
N TRP A 3 6.05 4.21 -16.23
CA TRP A 3 5.30 4.94 -15.21
C TRP A 3 5.07 4.01 -14.03
N THR A 4 5.63 4.33 -12.86
CA THR A 4 5.26 3.66 -11.61
C THR A 4 3.86 4.14 -11.21
N MET A 5 2.83 3.51 -11.78
CA MET A 5 1.45 3.76 -11.39
C MET A 5 1.22 3.14 -10.01
N LEU A 6 1.46 3.92 -8.96
CA LEU A 6 0.89 3.64 -7.65
C LEU A 6 -0.64 3.72 -7.81
N ARG A 7 -1.30 2.57 -7.98
CA ARG A 7 -2.76 2.53 -8.11
C ARG A 7 -3.36 2.79 -6.74
N LEU A 8 -3.78 4.04 -6.54
CA LEU A 8 -4.45 4.51 -5.34
C LEU A 8 -5.82 3.84 -5.21
N GLN A 9 -6.00 2.91 -4.27
CA GLN A 9 -7.32 2.38 -3.93
C GLN A 9 -8.06 3.40 -3.09
N LEU A 10 -9.13 3.96 -3.63
CA LEU A 10 -10.07 4.82 -2.92
C LEU A 10 -11.29 3.98 -2.52
N ASN A 11 -11.83 4.20 -1.31
CA ASN A 11 -13.13 3.64 -0.94
C ASN A 11 -14.28 4.42 -1.61
N GLU A 12 -15.51 3.98 -1.38
CA GLU A 12 -16.74 4.62 -1.86
C GLU A 12 -16.89 6.10 -1.43
N HIS A 13 -16.19 6.51 -0.37
CA HIS A 13 -16.15 7.88 0.13
C HIS A 13 -14.98 8.71 -0.41
N GLY A 14 -14.17 8.16 -1.32
CA GLY A 14 -13.00 8.83 -1.89
C GLY A 14 -11.79 8.93 -0.95
N SER A 15 -11.78 8.21 0.17
CA SER A 15 -10.63 8.09 1.07
C SER A 15 -9.66 7.04 0.55
N LEU A 16 -8.35 7.29 0.63
CA LEU A 16 -7.35 6.30 0.24
C LEU A 16 -7.33 5.18 1.28
N VAL A 17 -7.59 3.96 0.83
CA VAL A 17 -7.61 2.74 1.65
C VAL A 17 -6.45 1.79 1.36
N GLY A 18 -5.77 1.95 0.23
CA GLY A 18 -4.65 1.09 -0.13
C GLY A 18 -3.89 1.57 -1.35
N PHE A 19 -2.77 0.91 -1.60
CA PHE A 19 -2.08 0.94 -2.88
C PHE A 19 -2.22 -0.47 -3.44
N ASN A 20 -2.84 -0.63 -4.61
CA ASN A 20 -2.82 -1.91 -5.30
C ASN A 20 -1.57 -1.97 -6.18
N GLU A 21 -0.82 -3.03 -6.01
CA GLU A 21 0.07 -3.58 -7.02
C GLU A 21 -0.83 -4.34 -7.99
N ASP A 22 -1.03 -3.81 -9.20
CA ASP A 22 -1.54 -4.66 -10.27
C ASP A 22 -0.45 -5.72 -10.56
N GLU A 23 -0.89 -6.94 -10.89
CA GLU A 23 -0.06 -8.10 -11.18
C GLU A 23 1.18 -7.72 -12.03
N GLU A 24 2.33 -8.25 -11.62
CA GLU A 24 3.63 -8.11 -12.29
C GLU A 24 4.44 -6.85 -11.97
N TYR A 25 4.48 -6.39 -10.71
CA TYR A 25 5.55 -5.49 -10.28
C TYR A 25 5.95 -5.78 -8.84
N GLU A 26 7.18 -6.25 -8.65
CA GLU A 26 7.81 -6.34 -7.33
C GLU A 26 7.70 -4.97 -6.64
N ASP A 27 6.80 -4.81 -5.66
CA ASP A 27 6.97 -3.76 -4.66
C ASP A 27 8.14 -4.16 -3.76
N GLU A 28 9.34 -4.06 -4.32
CA GLU A 28 10.59 -4.00 -3.56
C GLU A 28 10.55 -2.85 -2.53
N CYS A 29 9.55 -1.96 -2.57
CA CYS A 29 9.33 -0.98 -1.52
C CYS A 29 8.63 -1.59 -0.31
N ARG A 30 9.35 -2.43 0.45
CA ARG A 30 9.03 -2.74 1.86
C ARG A 30 9.14 -1.51 2.78
N ARG A 31 8.81 -0.31 2.30
CA ARG A 31 9.14 0.96 2.90
C ARG A 31 7.95 1.39 3.74
N GLN A 32 8.21 1.59 5.04
CA GLN A 32 7.16 2.02 5.94
C GLN A 32 6.71 3.43 5.58
N ARG A 33 5.41 3.55 5.34
CA ARG A 33 4.72 4.79 4.96
C ARG A 33 3.75 5.16 6.07
N LYS A 34 3.45 6.45 6.19
CA LYS A 34 2.41 6.95 7.09
C LYS A 34 1.57 7.99 6.36
N PHE A 35 0.26 7.88 6.53
CA PHE A 35 -0.67 8.94 6.20
C PHE A 35 -0.49 10.09 7.19
N LEU A 36 0.00 11.23 6.70
CA LEU A 36 -0.07 12.49 7.43
C LEU A 36 -1.46 13.09 7.37
N LYS A 37 -2.14 12.93 6.22
CA LYS A 37 -3.52 13.35 6.00
C LYS A 37 -4.20 12.33 5.10
N ASN A 38 -5.41 11.93 5.47
CA ASN A 38 -6.27 11.06 4.65
C ASN A 38 -7.71 11.59 4.74
N GLU A 39 -7.96 12.65 3.99
CA GLU A 39 -9.25 13.33 3.90
C GLU A 39 -9.88 12.99 2.53
N SER A 40 -11.20 13.08 2.41
CA SER A 40 -11.92 12.73 1.16
C SER A 40 -11.44 13.48 -0.09
N LYS A 41 -10.81 14.64 0.07
CA LYS A 41 -10.29 15.47 -1.03
C LYS A 41 -8.77 15.64 -1.00
N ARG A 42 -8.06 15.05 -0.03
CA ARG A 42 -6.63 15.28 0.15
C ARG A 42 -5.96 14.13 0.86
N VAL A 43 -4.89 13.63 0.25
CA VAL A 43 -4.06 12.57 0.81
C VAL A 43 -2.61 13.02 0.82
N VAL A 44 -1.96 12.85 1.97
CA VAL A 44 -0.53 13.12 2.16
C VAL A 44 0.10 11.89 2.77
N VAL A 45 1.04 11.29 2.03
CA VAL A 45 1.80 10.13 2.48
C VAL A 45 3.27 10.52 2.58
N ARG A 46 3.93 10.07 3.65
CA ARG A 46 5.38 10.20 3.81
C ARG A 46 6.02 8.86 4.12
N CYS A 47 7.29 8.73 3.82
CA CYS A 47 8.10 7.66 4.38
C CYS A 47 8.39 7.95 5.88
N ILE A 48 8.45 6.89 6.69
CA ILE A 48 8.80 6.98 8.12
C ILE A 48 10.14 6.34 8.47
N ALA A 49 10.97 6.01 7.47
CA ALA A 49 12.32 5.50 7.70
C ALA A 49 13.18 6.45 8.56
N SER A 50 12.94 7.77 8.49
CA SER A 50 13.48 8.74 9.44
C SER A 50 12.50 9.89 9.70
N PRO A 51 12.61 10.61 10.83
CA PRO A 51 11.70 11.70 11.21
C PRO A 51 11.59 12.83 10.19
N ASN A 52 12.62 13.04 9.37
CA ASN A 52 12.69 14.11 8.36
C ASN A 52 12.99 13.59 6.95
N TYR A 53 12.67 12.32 6.67
CA TYR A 53 12.90 11.77 5.33
C TYR A 53 12.11 12.56 4.26
N PRO A 54 12.75 13.01 3.16
CA PRO A 54 12.15 13.97 2.24
C PRO A 54 11.02 13.37 1.40
N TRP A 55 11.01 12.04 1.23
CA TRP A 55 10.07 11.36 0.34
C TRP A 55 8.63 11.49 0.81
N ARG A 56 7.80 12.02 -0.10
CA ARG A 56 6.38 12.30 0.12
C ARG A 56 5.59 12.22 -1.17
N ILE A 57 4.32 11.86 -1.02
CA ILE A 57 3.28 11.97 -2.04
C ILE A 57 2.22 12.92 -1.53
N LEU A 58 1.91 13.94 -2.32
CA LEU A 58 0.77 14.82 -2.09
C LEU A 58 -0.22 14.64 -3.24
N ALA A 59 -1.42 14.18 -2.92
CA ALA A 59 -2.53 14.12 -3.84
C ALA A 59 -3.72 14.94 -3.32
N SER A 60 -4.43 15.62 -4.21
CA SER A 60 -5.63 16.36 -3.85
C SER A 60 -6.63 16.39 -5.00
N TYR A 61 -7.91 16.42 -4.65
CA TYR A 61 -8.98 16.48 -5.63
C TYR A 61 -8.96 17.82 -6.37
N ASN A 62 -9.00 17.76 -7.70
CA ASN A 62 -9.15 18.93 -8.55
C ASN A 62 -10.64 19.07 -8.95
N PRO A 63 -11.36 20.10 -8.48
CA PRO A 63 -12.79 20.23 -8.76
C PRO A 63 -13.08 20.55 -10.23
N ILE A 64 -12.15 21.19 -10.92
CA ILE A 64 -12.28 21.53 -12.35
C ILE A 64 -12.15 20.26 -13.18
N ALA A 65 -11.10 19.49 -12.88
CA ALA A 65 -10.76 18.29 -13.64
C ALA A 65 -11.57 17.05 -13.19
N LYS A 66 -12.23 17.12 -12.03
CA LYS A 66 -13.04 16.06 -11.40
C LYS A 66 -12.28 14.76 -11.13
N TYR A 67 -10.98 14.84 -10.87
CA TYR A 67 -10.16 13.69 -10.45
C TYR A 67 -9.14 14.06 -9.37
N LEU A 68 -8.63 13.04 -8.69
CA LEU A 68 -7.54 13.18 -7.71
C LEU A 68 -6.21 13.42 -8.46
N GLN A 69 -5.60 14.57 -8.24
CA GLN A 69 -4.34 14.94 -8.89
C GLN A 69 -3.18 14.79 -7.92
N VAL A 70 -2.14 14.08 -8.34
CA VAL A 70 -0.84 14.06 -7.65
C VAL A 70 -0.14 15.40 -7.92
N LYS A 71 0.08 16.20 -6.87
CA LYS A 71 0.74 17.50 -6.93
C LYS A 71 2.25 17.41 -6.79
N THR A 72 2.72 16.57 -5.87
CA THR A 72 4.15 16.35 -5.67
C THR A 72 4.41 14.86 -5.46
N PHE A 73 5.44 14.37 -6.12
CA PHE A 73 5.95 13.01 -6.02
C PHE A 73 7.48 13.08 -6.12
N GLN A 74 8.17 12.56 -5.11
CA GLN A 74 9.61 12.38 -5.21
C GLN A 74 9.86 11.00 -5.81
N GLU A 75 10.29 10.96 -7.07
CA GLU A 75 10.50 9.72 -7.81
C GLU A 75 11.55 8.82 -7.15
N LYS A 76 12.65 9.43 -6.68
CA LYS A 76 13.74 8.68 -6.07
C LYS A 76 13.45 8.40 -4.59
N HIS A 77 13.29 7.12 -4.28
CA HIS A 77 13.17 6.61 -2.92
C HIS A 77 14.45 5.87 -2.51
N HIS A 78 15.29 6.49 -1.69
CA HIS A 78 16.61 5.94 -1.31
C HIS A 78 16.66 5.22 0.05
N CYS A 79 15.57 5.17 0.82
CA CYS A 79 15.58 4.44 2.09
C CYS A 79 15.62 2.93 1.85
N LEU A 80 16.25 2.22 2.79
CA LEU A 80 16.23 0.77 2.88
C LEU A 80 14.79 0.26 3.09
N GLY A 81 14.49 -0.93 2.59
CA GLY A 81 13.26 -1.64 2.91
C GLY A 81 13.23 -2.03 4.39
N SER A 82 12.05 -2.01 4.99
CA SER A 82 11.76 -2.62 6.28
C SER A 82 11.55 -4.12 6.12
N PHE A 83 11.78 -4.87 7.20
CA PHE A 83 11.42 -6.28 7.26
C PHE A 83 9.93 -6.50 7.58
N GLU A 84 9.22 -5.45 8.02
CA GLU A 84 7.82 -5.53 8.46
C GLU A 84 6.91 -4.64 7.61
N ASN A 85 5.87 -5.24 7.03
CA ASN A 85 4.83 -4.52 6.31
C ASN A 85 3.70 -4.07 7.26
N LYS A 86 3.88 -2.91 7.90
CA LYS A 86 2.87 -2.31 8.81
C LYS A 86 1.65 -1.71 8.11
N MET A 87 1.65 -1.64 6.77
CA MET A 87 0.54 -1.10 5.99
C MET A 87 -0.54 -2.16 5.70
N MET A 88 -0.24 -3.42 5.97
CA MET A 88 -1.15 -4.51 5.74
C MET A 88 -2.13 -4.64 6.89
N ILE A 89 -3.42 -4.66 6.56
CA ILE A 89 -4.50 -4.79 7.54
C ILE A 89 -5.03 -6.23 7.46
N ALA A 90 -5.50 -6.77 8.59
CA ALA A 90 -6.06 -8.12 8.69
C ALA A 90 -7.15 -8.40 7.62
N THR A 91 -7.91 -7.40 7.22
CA THR A 91 -8.91 -7.49 6.15
C THR A 91 -8.29 -7.76 4.77
N MET A 92 -7.16 -7.15 4.45
CA MET A 92 -6.43 -7.40 3.19
C MET A 92 -5.84 -8.81 3.18
N ILE A 93 -5.30 -9.26 4.32
CA ILE A 93 -4.83 -10.65 4.49
C ILE A 93 -6.00 -11.62 4.26
N ALA A 94 -7.14 -11.36 4.92
CA ALA A 94 -8.31 -12.20 4.79
C ALA A 94 -8.77 -12.29 3.34
N GLN A 95 -8.90 -11.16 2.63
CA GLN A 95 -9.29 -11.12 1.22
C GLN A 95 -8.31 -11.88 0.31
N HIS A 96 -7.00 -11.71 0.51
CA HIS A 96 -6.00 -12.39 -0.32
C HIS A 96 -6.00 -13.91 -0.10
N PHE A 97 -6.13 -14.35 1.16
CA PHE A 97 -6.08 -15.77 1.52
C PHE A 97 -7.45 -16.46 1.49
N GLU A 98 -8.56 -15.74 1.32
CA GLU A 98 -9.91 -16.31 1.27
C GLU A 98 -10.02 -17.38 0.17
N ALA A 99 -9.54 -17.08 -1.04
CA ALA A 99 -9.53 -18.03 -2.15
C ALA A 99 -8.68 -19.27 -1.84
N ILE A 100 -7.51 -19.08 -1.20
CA ILE A 100 -6.57 -20.16 -0.85
C ILE A 100 -7.14 -21.07 0.25
N ILE A 101 -7.84 -20.49 1.23
CA ILE A 101 -8.50 -21.23 2.31
C ILE A 101 -9.68 -22.03 1.76
N ASN A 102 -10.46 -21.44 0.85
CA ASN A 102 -11.60 -22.11 0.23
C ASN A 102 -11.18 -23.27 -0.68
N ASP A 103 -10.10 -23.11 -1.47
CA ASP A 103 -9.58 -24.17 -2.35
C ASP A 103 -8.90 -25.31 -1.56
N HIS A 104 -8.32 -25.01 -0.41
CA HIS A 104 -7.60 -25.98 0.42
C HIS A 104 -8.08 -25.99 1.88
N PHE A 105 -9.36 -26.29 2.09
CA PHE A 105 -9.99 -26.29 3.42
C PHE A 105 -9.30 -27.20 4.47
N LYS A 106 -8.52 -28.20 4.04
CA LYS A 106 -7.75 -29.10 4.92
C LYS A 106 -6.35 -28.56 5.27
N MET A 107 -5.97 -27.38 4.79
CA MET A 107 -4.66 -26.82 5.04
C MET A 107 -4.49 -26.48 6.53
N LYS A 108 -3.39 -26.92 7.13
CA LYS A 108 -3.09 -26.63 8.54
C LYS A 108 -2.88 -25.13 8.76
N LEU A 109 -3.41 -24.59 9.86
CA LEU A 109 -3.26 -23.18 10.25
C LEU A 109 -1.81 -22.69 10.21
N ARG A 110 -0.85 -23.49 10.72
CA ARG A 110 0.58 -23.15 10.68
C ARG A 110 1.12 -22.94 9.27
N LYS A 111 0.57 -23.63 8.26
CA LYS A 111 0.98 -23.47 6.86
C LYS A 111 0.40 -22.18 6.27
N ILE A 112 -0.85 -21.84 6.62
CA ILE A 112 -1.46 -20.55 6.26
C ILE A 112 -0.64 -19.41 6.87
N GLN A 113 -0.35 -19.45 8.17
CA GLN A 113 0.45 -18.43 8.85
C GLN A 113 1.83 -18.24 8.20
N ARG A 114 2.53 -19.34 7.84
CA ARG A 114 3.82 -19.25 7.14
C ARG A 114 3.69 -18.58 5.78
N ARG A 115 2.64 -18.88 5.01
CA ARG A 115 2.37 -18.25 3.72
C ARG A 115 2.06 -16.76 3.88
N CYS A 116 1.22 -16.38 4.85
CA CYS A 116 0.97 -14.98 5.17
C CYS A 116 2.28 -14.24 5.49
N ALA A 117 3.14 -14.82 6.33
CA ALA A 117 4.41 -14.22 6.69
C ALA A 117 5.38 -14.12 5.51
N SER A 118 5.46 -15.13 4.63
CA SER A 118 6.39 -15.11 3.49
C SER A 118 5.92 -14.24 2.32
N GLU A 119 4.64 -14.32 1.97
CA GLU A 119 4.08 -13.63 0.79
C GLU A 119 3.83 -12.16 1.13
N MET A 120 3.28 -11.90 2.31
CA MET A 120 2.84 -10.56 2.66
C MET A 120 3.83 -9.83 3.58
N HIS A 121 4.80 -10.53 4.19
CA HIS A 121 5.81 -9.95 5.09
C HIS A 121 5.21 -9.34 6.37
N VAL A 122 4.24 -10.06 6.95
CA VAL A 122 3.70 -9.83 8.30
C VAL A 122 4.37 -10.73 9.33
N ASN A 123 4.61 -10.17 10.52
CA ASN A 123 5.06 -10.91 11.70
C ASN A 123 3.88 -11.52 12.46
#